data_AF-A0A7V1E6Y9-F1
#
_entry.id   AF-A0A7V1E6Y9-F1
#
_cell.length_a   1.000
_cell.length_b   1.000
_cell.length_c   1.000
_cell.angle_alpha   90.00
_cell.angle_beta   90.00
_cell.angle_gamma   90.00
#
_symmetry.space_group_name_H-M   'P 1'
#
loop_
_entity.id
_entity.type
_entity.pdbx_description
1 polymer ?
#
loop_
_entity_poly.entity_id
_entity_poly.type
_entity_poly.pdbx_seq_one_letter_code
_entity_poly.pdbx_strand_id
1 'polypeptide(L)'
;MVKTDIKAQLRLIETGLSEAKGIMEPLVRESLISTDNLLSRVLLVTLTLGSIKTDKKTISACQSLEILDQALRLGETRPANSDERDKNLLIGDYLFAQAINQVTSINEPVIIDCLAKAISGSAEDRVSGTQRHYRYHLFGAALDIALHLGDFTEKHKTAIRAAKTRSLETFPDAPEEEYLRETINPGAVE
;
A
#
# COMPACT_ATOMS: atom_id res chain seq x y z
N MET A 1 -38.23 18.91 17.21
CA MET A 1 -37.59 18.04 18.22
C MET A 1 -36.60 17.00 17.66
N VAL A 2 -36.44 16.85 16.33
CA VAL A 2 -35.59 15.79 15.72
C VAL A 2 -34.09 16.13 15.64
N LYS A 3 -33.70 17.42 15.64
CA LYS A 3 -32.29 17.84 15.51
C LYS A 3 -31.42 17.56 16.75
N THR A 4 -32.02 17.41 17.94
CA THR A 4 -31.29 17.24 19.20
C THR A 4 -30.81 15.79 19.37
N ASP A 5 -31.62 14.81 18.93
CA ASP A 5 -31.25 13.39 18.95
C ASP A 5 -30.11 13.06 17.99
N ILE A 6 -30.14 13.62 16.78
CA ILE A 6 -29.09 13.39 15.77
C ILE A 6 -27.73 13.89 16.30
N LYS A 7 -27.68 15.05 16.97
CA LYS A 7 -26.43 15.57 17.56
C LYS A 7 -25.91 14.68 18.69
N ALA A 8 -26.79 14.11 19.52
CA ALA A 8 -26.39 13.21 20.58
C ALA A 8 -25.87 11.88 20.02
N GLN A 9 -26.54 11.34 19.00
CA GLN A 9 -26.11 10.14 18.28
C GLN A 9 -24.75 10.34 17.58
N LEU A 10 -24.55 11.47 16.90
CA LEU A 10 -23.26 11.80 16.29
C LEU A 10 -22.13 11.87 17.32
N ARG A 11 -22.37 12.46 18.50
CA ARG A 11 -21.37 12.51 19.58
C ARG A 11 -21.05 11.12 20.14
N LEU A 12 -22.05 10.25 20.26
CA LEU A 12 -21.84 8.86 20.68
C LEU A 12 -21.00 8.10 19.65
N ILE A 13 -21.27 8.30 18.36
CA ILE A 13 -20.47 7.73 17.26
C ILE A 13 -19.04 8.27 17.31
N GLU A 14 -18.84 9.59 17.43
CA GLU A 14 -17.51 10.21 17.52
C GLU A 14 -16.71 9.67 18.73
N THR A 15 -17.38 9.51 19.87
CA THR A 15 -16.76 8.98 21.09
C THR A 15 -16.37 7.52 20.90
N GLY A 16 -17.28 6.69 20.39
CA GLY A 16 -17.00 5.29 20.08
C GLY A 16 -15.88 5.11 19.05
N LEU A 17 -15.81 5.98 18.03
CA LEU A 17 -14.72 5.99 17.06
C LEU A 17 -13.38 6.38 17.71
N SER A 18 -13.39 7.35 18.61
CA SER A 18 -12.18 7.77 19.34
C SER A 18 -11.68 6.67 20.29
N GLU A 19 -12.58 5.98 20.97
CA GLU A 19 -12.25 4.83 21.84
C GLU A 19 -11.70 3.67 21.02
N ALA A 20 -12.37 3.32 19.92
CA ALA A 20 -11.89 2.30 18.99
C ALA A 20 -10.49 2.64 18.48
N LYS A 21 -10.26 3.89 18.06
CA LYS A 21 -8.93 4.36 17.64
C LYS A 21 -7.86 4.15 18.73
N GLY A 22 -8.16 4.48 19.98
CA GLY A 22 -7.25 4.30 21.11
C GLY A 22 -6.88 2.84 21.38
N ILE A 23 -7.78 1.90 21.10
CA ILE A 23 -7.54 0.45 21.21
C ILE A 23 -6.74 -0.05 20.00
N MET A 24 -7.01 0.47 18.81
CA MET A 24 -6.38 0.02 17.57
C MET A 24 -4.93 0.47 17.42
N GLU A 25 -4.58 1.69 17.84
CA GLU A 25 -3.23 2.24 17.65
C GLU A 25 -2.08 1.40 18.28
N PRO A 26 -2.18 0.91 19.52
CA PRO A 26 -1.17 0.02 20.10
C PRO A 26 -1.04 -1.30 19.34
N LEU A 27 -2.17 -1.91 18.98
CA LEU A 27 -2.23 -3.19 18.25
C LEU A 27 -1.60 -3.08 16.86
N VAL A 28 -1.85 -1.95 16.19
CA VAL A 28 -1.18 -1.59 14.94
C VAL A 28 0.32 -1.51 15.17
N ARG A 29 0.80 -0.71 16.15
CA ARG A 29 2.24 -0.54 16.39
C ARG A 29 2.97 -1.85 16.63
N GLU A 30 2.39 -2.77 17.39
CA GLU A 30 2.96 -4.11 17.60
C GLU A 30 3.05 -4.89 16.28
N SER A 31 2.02 -4.79 15.44
CA SER A 31 1.99 -5.45 14.12
C SER A 31 3.01 -4.83 13.14
N LEU A 32 3.21 -3.51 13.18
CA LEU A 32 4.10 -2.75 12.29
C LEU A 32 5.59 -3.08 12.47
N ILE A 33 6.01 -3.52 13.65
CA ILE A 33 7.45 -3.74 13.96
C ILE A 33 8.03 -4.92 13.16
N SER A 34 7.21 -5.76 12.54
CA SER A 34 7.63 -7.00 11.85
C SER A 34 7.70 -6.92 10.32
N THR A 35 7.57 -5.74 9.71
CA THR A 35 7.27 -5.65 8.27
C THR A 35 8.49 -5.41 7.39
N ASP A 36 8.52 -6.09 6.24
CA ASP A 36 9.54 -5.91 5.20
C ASP A 36 9.14 -4.71 4.31
N ASN A 37 9.97 -3.67 4.25
CA ASN A 37 9.68 -2.39 3.56
C ASN A 37 9.83 -2.50 2.02
N LEU A 38 9.33 -3.59 1.43
CA LEU A 38 9.62 -3.97 0.06
C LEU A 38 9.17 -2.90 -0.94
N LEU A 39 7.95 -2.41 -0.83
CA LEU A 39 7.37 -1.48 -1.79
C LEU A 39 8.03 -0.10 -1.73
N SER A 40 8.34 0.38 -0.52
CA SER A 40 9.14 1.59 -0.33
C SER A 40 10.54 1.41 -0.88
N ARG A 41 11.17 0.24 -0.70
CA ARG A 41 12.49 -0.04 -1.28
C ARG A 41 12.43 -0.02 -2.80
N VAL A 42 11.43 -0.66 -3.42
CA VAL A 42 11.21 -0.63 -4.88
C VAL A 42 11.06 0.81 -5.36
N LEU A 43 10.18 1.59 -4.71
CA LEU A 43 9.97 3.00 -5.05
C LEU A 43 11.27 3.80 -4.92
N LEU A 44 11.95 3.73 -3.78
CA LEU A 44 13.16 4.51 -3.49
C LEU A 44 14.32 4.14 -4.42
N VAL A 45 14.52 2.85 -4.69
CA VAL A 45 15.60 2.42 -5.60
C VAL A 45 15.30 2.87 -7.03
N THR A 46 14.05 2.71 -7.49
CA THR A 46 13.65 3.17 -8.82
C THR A 46 13.83 4.67 -8.95
N LEU A 47 13.41 5.45 -7.95
CA LEU A 47 13.60 6.89 -7.90
C LEU A 47 15.08 7.32 -7.90
N THR A 48 15.97 6.53 -7.31
CA THR A 48 17.41 6.81 -7.28
C THR A 48 18.02 6.74 -8.70
N LEU A 49 17.53 5.83 -9.55
CA LEU A 49 17.93 5.75 -10.96
C LEU A 49 17.53 6.99 -11.78
N GLY A 50 16.48 7.70 -11.35
CA GLY A 50 15.97 8.92 -11.97
C GLY A 50 16.38 10.20 -11.24
N SER A 51 17.35 10.16 -10.32
CA SER A 51 17.84 11.33 -9.57
C SER A 51 16.73 12.21 -8.99
N ILE A 52 16.05 11.75 -7.93
CA ILE A 52 14.99 12.53 -7.28
C ILE A 52 15.40 13.21 -5.97
N LYS A 53 14.66 14.24 -5.58
CA LYS A 53 14.66 14.80 -4.23
C LYS A 53 13.72 14.01 -3.32
N THR A 54 14.23 13.59 -2.16
CA THR A 54 13.41 12.99 -1.09
C THR A 54 12.54 14.06 -0.44
N ASP A 55 11.44 14.41 -1.11
CA ASP A 55 10.50 15.43 -0.65
C ASP A 55 9.33 14.81 0.15
N LYS A 56 8.49 15.69 0.72
CA LYS A 56 7.36 15.26 1.55
C LYS A 56 6.40 14.31 0.81
N LYS A 57 6.18 14.54 -0.49
CA LYS A 57 5.28 13.72 -1.31
C LYS A 57 5.84 12.32 -1.49
N THR A 58 7.14 12.20 -1.76
CA THR A 58 7.84 10.92 -1.87
C THR A 58 7.74 10.12 -0.57
N ILE A 59 8.02 10.76 0.57
CA ILE A 59 7.92 10.12 1.89
C ILE A 59 6.49 9.65 2.16
N SER A 60 5.48 10.50 1.89
CA SER A 60 4.08 10.13 2.09
C SER A 60 3.61 9.02 1.14
N ALA A 61 4.12 8.96 -0.08
CA ALA A 61 3.85 7.86 -1.01
C ALA A 61 4.43 6.53 -0.50
N CYS A 62 5.69 6.52 -0.05
CA CYS A 62 6.30 5.36 0.59
C CYS A 62 5.48 4.87 1.78
N GLN A 63 5.15 5.77 2.71
CA GLN A 63 4.35 5.44 3.90
C GLN A 63 2.98 4.87 3.53
N SER A 64 2.33 5.43 2.51
CA SER A 64 1.02 4.95 2.05
C SER A 64 1.11 3.53 1.49
N LEU A 65 2.14 3.24 0.67
CA LEU A 65 2.37 1.91 0.12
C LEU A 65 2.63 0.87 1.23
N GLU A 66 3.41 1.20 2.26
CA GLU A 66 3.67 0.28 3.37
C GLU A 66 2.43 0.00 4.21
N ILE A 67 1.68 1.04 4.57
CA ILE A 67 0.45 0.87 5.37
C ILE A 67 -0.55 -0.01 4.61
N LEU A 68 -0.65 0.17 3.28
CA LEU A 68 -1.51 -0.68 2.44
C LEU A 68 -1.03 -2.12 2.37
N ASP A 69 0.27 -2.36 2.21
CA ASP A 69 0.83 -3.71 2.17
C ASP A 69 0.56 -4.46 3.48
N GLN A 70 0.71 -3.76 4.60
CA GLN A 70 0.48 -4.32 5.94
C GLN A 70 -0.99 -4.62 6.19
N ALA A 71 -1.87 -3.71 5.79
CA ALA A 71 -3.32 -3.91 5.86
C ALA A 71 -3.73 -5.20 5.14
N LEU A 72 -3.10 -5.46 3.99
CA LEU A 72 -3.35 -6.65 3.20
C LEU A 72 -2.72 -7.92 3.80
N ARG A 73 -1.47 -7.86 4.29
CA ARG A 73 -0.80 -8.98 4.98
C ARG A 73 -1.63 -9.50 6.16
N LEU A 74 -2.19 -8.60 6.97
CA LEU A 74 -3.02 -8.99 8.10
C LEU A 74 -4.29 -9.74 7.67
N GLY A 75 -4.86 -9.38 6.52
CA GLY A 75 -5.97 -10.12 5.91
C GLY A 75 -5.59 -11.54 5.43
N GLU A 76 -4.30 -11.83 5.21
CA GLU A 76 -3.81 -13.14 4.77
C GLU A 76 -3.34 -14.04 5.91
N THR A 77 -2.94 -13.46 7.05
CA THR A 77 -2.44 -14.25 8.18
C THR A 77 -3.47 -15.33 8.52
N ARG A 78 -3.06 -16.61 8.47
CA ARG A 78 -3.88 -17.71 8.98
C ARG A 78 -3.84 -17.63 10.50
N PRO A 79 -4.90 -17.12 11.15
CA PRO A 79 -4.88 -16.92 12.59
C PRO A 79 -5.04 -18.27 13.28
N ALA A 80 -4.52 -18.40 14.50
CA ALA A 80 -4.59 -19.66 15.24
C ALA A 80 -6.02 -19.98 15.72
N ASN A 81 -6.88 -18.97 15.82
CA ASN A 81 -8.27 -19.07 16.24
C ASN A 81 -9.16 -17.99 15.59
N SER A 82 -10.47 -18.06 15.83
CA SER A 82 -11.46 -17.10 15.30
C SER A 82 -11.27 -15.68 15.83
N ASP A 83 -10.89 -15.53 17.09
CA ASP A 83 -10.81 -14.22 17.74
C ASP A 83 -9.61 -13.42 17.19
N GLU A 84 -8.49 -14.10 16.94
CA GLU A 84 -7.33 -13.55 16.23
C GLU A 84 -7.68 -13.18 14.78
N ARG A 85 -8.54 -13.96 14.12
CA ARG A 85 -9.03 -13.64 12.77
C ARG A 85 -9.79 -12.34 12.76
N ASP A 86 -10.76 -12.20 13.64
CA ASP A 86 -11.63 -11.03 13.70
C ASP A 86 -10.82 -9.78 14.10
N LYS A 87 -9.84 -9.95 15.01
CA LYS A 87 -8.89 -8.90 15.37
C LYS A 87 -8.02 -8.48 14.17
N ASN A 88 -7.44 -9.42 13.43
CA ASN A 88 -6.58 -9.11 12.27
C ASN A 88 -7.37 -8.45 11.14
N LEU A 89 -8.62 -8.88 10.89
CA LEU A 89 -9.51 -8.24 9.93
C LEU A 89 -9.81 -6.78 10.34
N LEU A 90 -10.13 -6.55 11.61
CA LEU A 90 -10.40 -5.20 12.13
C LEU A 90 -9.16 -4.30 12.02
N ILE A 91 -7.96 -4.82 12.32
CA ILE A 91 -6.70 -4.08 12.19
C ILE A 91 -6.39 -3.79 10.72
N GLY A 92 -6.59 -4.77 9.83
CA GLY A 92 -6.44 -4.59 8.39
C GLY A 92 -7.34 -3.50 7.85
N ASP A 93 -8.63 -3.50 8.21
CA ASP A 93 -9.58 -2.49 7.74
C ASP A 93 -9.24 -1.08 8.29
N TYR A 94 -8.77 -1.01 9.54
CA TYR A 94 -8.29 0.25 10.13
C TYR A 94 -7.04 0.78 9.40
N LEU A 95 -6.07 -0.06 9.08
CA LEU A 95 -4.88 0.33 8.31
C LEU A 95 -5.24 0.77 6.90
N PHE A 96 -6.20 0.11 6.24
CA PHE A 96 -6.73 0.55 4.94
C PHE A 96 -7.30 1.97 5.01
N ALA A 97 -8.11 2.25 6.02
CA ALA A 97 -8.67 3.58 6.23
C ALA A 97 -7.57 4.62 6.53
N GLN A 98 -6.55 4.26 7.31
CA GLN A 98 -5.38 5.12 7.55
C GLN A 98 -4.61 5.42 6.27
N ALA A 99 -4.37 4.41 5.44
CA ALA A 99 -3.70 4.58 4.16
C ALA A 99 -4.48 5.50 3.22
N ILE A 100 -5.80 5.34 3.11
CA ILE A 100 -6.64 6.22 2.29
C ILE A 100 -6.55 7.68 2.78
N ASN A 101 -6.61 7.90 4.08
CA ASN A 101 -6.44 9.23 4.66
C ASN A 101 -5.03 9.79 4.38
N GLN A 102 -4.00 8.97 4.45
CA GLN A 102 -2.63 9.36 4.11
C GLN A 102 -2.52 9.75 2.62
N VAL A 103 -3.06 8.93 1.72
CA VAL A 103 -3.08 9.15 0.26
C VAL A 103 -3.73 10.48 -0.08
N THR A 104 -4.92 10.74 0.46
CA THR A 104 -5.66 11.99 0.19
C THR A 104 -4.91 13.23 0.71
N SER A 105 -4.08 13.09 1.74
CA SER A 105 -3.26 14.17 2.28
C SER A 105 -2.02 14.53 1.44
N ILE A 106 -1.61 13.68 0.49
CA ILE A 106 -0.45 13.91 -0.39
C ILE A 106 -0.70 15.12 -1.31
N ASN A 107 -1.96 15.39 -1.66
CA ASN A 107 -2.38 16.48 -2.53
C ASN A 107 -1.61 16.50 -3.86
N GLU A 108 -1.38 15.33 -4.44
CA GLU A 108 -0.77 15.13 -5.76
C GLU A 108 -1.67 14.21 -6.60
N PRO A 109 -2.43 14.75 -7.58
CA PRO A 109 -3.45 14.00 -8.30
C PRO A 109 -2.95 12.70 -8.93
N VAL A 110 -1.74 12.69 -9.48
CA VAL A 110 -1.18 11.50 -10.14
C VAL A 110 -0.87 10.40 -9.13
N ILE A 111 -0.24 10.75 -8.00
CA ILE A 111 0.05 9.79 -6.93
C ILE A 111 -1.26 9.24 -6.34
N ILE A 112 -2.25 10.11 -6.12
CA ILE A 112 -3.56 9.72 -5.62
C ILE A 112 -4.24 8.75 -6.58
N ASP A 113 -4.23 9.02 -7.88
CA ASP A 113 -4.82 8.14 -8.90
C ASP A 113 -4.13 6.77 -8.94
N CYS A 114 -2.79 6.73 -8.90
CA CYS A 114 -2.03 5.48 -8.84
C CYS A 114 -2.41 4.63 -7.61
N LEU A 115 -2.43 5.24 -6.42
CA LEU A 115 -2.74 4.55 -5.17
C LEU A 115 -4.22 4.14 -5.10
N ALA A 116 -5.14 4.97 -5.59
CA ALA A 116 -6.56 4.66 -5.60
C ALA A 116 -6.89 3.47 -6.51
N LYS A 117 -6.30 3.41 -7.71
CA LYS A 117 -6.42 2.26 -8.61
C LYS A 117 -5.88 0.99 -7.97
N ALA A 118 -4.73 1.09 -7.29
CA ALA A 118 -4.16 -0.05 -6.62
C ALA A 118 -5.04 -0.55 -5.47
N ILE A 119 -5.54 0.35 -4.62
CA ILE A 119 -6.47 0.02 -3.53
C ILE A 119 -7.72 -0.67 -4.06
N SER A 120 -8.33 -0.11 -5.12
CA SER A 120 -9.56 -0.65 -5.70
C SER A 120 -9.36 -2.09 -6.17
N GLY A 121 -8.28 -2.33 -6.91
CA GLY A 121 -8.00 -3.65 -7.41
C GLY A 121 -7.61 -4.65 -6.32
N SER A 122 -6.77 -4.24 -5.35
CA SER A 122 -6.44 -5.07 -4.19
C SER A 122 -7.67 -5.46 -3.37
N ALA A 123 -8.67 -4.57 -3.28
CA ALA A 123 -9.94 -4.86 -2.63
C ALA A 123 -10.80 -5.87 -3.42
N GLU A 124 -10.82 -5.78 -4.76
CA GLU A 124 -11.50 -6.73 -5.63
C GLU A 124 -10.91 -8.15 -5.51
N ASP A 125 -9.57 -8.25 -5.48
CA ASP A 125 -8.86 -9.52 -5.25
C ASP A 125 -9.16 -10.12 -3.87
N ARG A 126 -9.25 -9.27 -2.84
CA ARG A 126 -9.60 -9.70 -1.47
C ARG A 126 -10.99 -10.33 -1.42
N VAL A 127 -11.95 -9.80 -2.18
CA VAL A 127 -13.34 -10.29 -2.21
C VAL A 127 -13.48 -11.57 -3.03
N SER A 128 -12.75 -11.69 -4.14
CA SER A 128 -12.83 -12.83 -5.06
C SER A 128 -12.13 -14.10 -4.56
N GLY A 129 -11.41 -14.04 -3.43
CA GLY A 129 -10.74 -15.18 -2.82
C GLY A 129 -9.48 -15.62 -3.56
N THR A 130 -9.08 -14.92 -4.62
CA THR A 130 -7.80 -15.06 -5.31
C THR A 130 -6.71 -14.31 -4.54
N GLN A 131 -6.54 -14.67 -3.27
CA GLN A 131 -5.69 -13.99 -2.28
C GLN A 131 -4.22 -13.84 -2.68
N ARG A 132 -3.75 -14.56 -3.71
CA ARG A 132 -2.34 -14.56 -4.13
C ARG A 132 -1.89 -13.31 -4.90
N HIS A 133 -2.77 -12.36 -5.20
CA HIS A 133 -2.48 -11.36 -6.23
C HIS A 133 -2.43 -9.91 -5.73
N TYR A 134 -3.12 -9.49 -4.67
CA TYR A 134 -3.31 -8.06 -4.35
C TYR A 134 -2.05 -7.16 -4.28
N ARG A 135 -0.84 -7.71 -4.03
CA ARG A 135 0.43 -6.94 -4.05
C ARG A 135 0.81 -6.41 -5.43
N TYR A 136 0.33 -7.02 -6.52
CA TYR A 136 0.65 -6.59 -7.89
C TYR A 136 0.21 -5.16 -8.13
N HIS A 137 -0.95 -4.80 -7.60
CA HIS A 137 -1.53 -3.49 -7.72
C HIS A 137 -0.66 -2.42 -7.05
N LEU A 138 -0.22 -2.71 -5.83
CA LEU A 138 0.64 -1.80 -5.07
C LEU A 138 2.04 -1.68 -5.68
N PHE A 139 2.58 -2.79 -6.22
CA PHE A 139 3.85 -2.77 -6.95
C PHE A 139 3.75 -1.93 -8.23
N GLY A 140 2.70 -2.14 -9.03
CA GLY A 140 2.42 -1.35 -10.23
C GLY A 140 2.28 0.14 -9.92
N ALA A 141 1.59 0.48 -8.84
CA ALA A 141 1.49 1.86 -8.36
C ALA A 141 2.85 2.42 -7.93
N ALA A 142 3.70 1.65 -7.24
CA ALA A 142 5.04 2.09 -6.87
C ALA A 142 5.88 2.45 -8.11
N LEU A 143 5.82 1.66 -9.18
CA LEU A 143 6.53 1.95 -10.43
C LEU A 143 5.94 3.16 -11.18
N ASP A 144 4.62 3.30 -11.22
CA ASP A 144 3.96 4.45 -11.86
C ASP A 144 4.26 5.75 -11.12
N ILE A 145 4.24 5.71 -9.78
CA ILE A 145 4.63 6.83 -8.92
C ILE A 145 6.10 7.17 -9.16
N ALA A 146 6.97 6.16 -9.24
CA ALA A 146 8.38 6.37 -9.56
C ALA A 146 8.51 7.11 -10.89
N LEU A 147 7.92 6.59 -11.98
CA LEU A 147 7.94 7.22 -13.31
C LEU A 147 7.41 8.66 -13.33
N HIS A 148 6.42 8.96 -12.50
CA HIS A 148 5.87 10.31 -12.38
C HIS A 148 6.83 11.27 -11.67
N LEU A 149 7.46 10.80 -10.60
CA LEU A 149 8.25 11.63 -9.71
C LEU A 149 9.71 11.77 -10.17
N GLY A 150 10.32 10.73 -10.72
CA GLY A 150 11.74 10.72 -11.07
C GLY A 150 12.06 11.31 -12.45
N ASP A 151 13.25 11.89 -12.57
CA ASP A 151 13.80 12.43 -13.82
C ASP A 151 14.56 11.35 -14.61
N PHE A 152 13.80 10.48 -15.27
CA PHE A 152 14.35 9.36 -16.02
C PHE A 152 14.68 9.70 -17.46
N THR A 153 15.77 9.13 -17.95
CA THR A 153 15.99 8.99 -19.40
C THR A 153 14.91 8.12 -20.03
N GLU A 154 14.60 8.30 -21.32
CA GLU A 154 13.62 7.45 -22.03
C GLU A 154 14.01 5.96 -22.01
N LYS A 155 15.30 5.64 -21.99
CA LYS A 155 15.80 4.28 -21.81
C LYS A 155 15.34 3.69 -20.48
N HIS A 156 15.50 4.44 -19.37
CA HIS A 156 15.06 3.99 -18.05
C HIS A 156 13.53 3.90 -17.97
N LYS A 157 12.79 4.87 -18.53
CA LYS A 157 11.32 4.79 -18.56
C LYS A 157 10.84 3.54 -19.29
N THR A 158 11.48 3.19 -20.41
CA THR A 158 11.16 1.98 -21.18
C THR A 158 11.44 0.72 -20.36
N ALA A 159 12.61 0.65 -19.69
CA ALA A 159 12.95 -0.47 -18.83
C ALA A 159 11.97 -0.65 -17.66
N ILE A 160 11.57 0.44 -16.99
CA ILE A 160 10.60 0.39 -15.88
C ILE A 160 9.22 -0.08 -16.37
N ARG A 161 8.75 0.40 -17.53
CA ARG A 161 7.49 -0.06 -18.14
C ARG A 161 7.55 -1.54 -18.53
N ALA A 162 8.69 -2.00 -19.05
CA ALA A 162 8.89 -3.41 -19.39
C ALA A 162 8.94 -4.29 -18.13
N ALA A 163 9.59 -3.83 -17.05
CA ALA A 163 9.57 -4.50 -15.75
C ALA A 163 8.13 -4.61 -15.22
N LYS A 164 7.36 -3.50 -15.22
CA LYS A 164 5.94 -3.52 -14.85
C LYS A 164 5.13 -4.55 -15.65
N THR A 165 5.30 -4.56 -16.97
CA THR A 165 4.55 -5.47 -17.86
C THR A 165 4.91 -6.94 -17.58
N ARG A 166 6.21 -7.26 -17.48
CA ARG A 166 6.66 -8.61 -17.16
C ARG A 166 6.20 -9.06 -15.78
N SER A 167 6.31 -8.19 -14.76
CA SER A 167 5.79 -8.48 -13.43
C SER A 167 4.28 -8.77 -13.46
N LEU A 168 3.49 -8.06 -14.27
CA LEU A 168 2.07 -8.39 -14.44
C LEU A 168 1.84 -9.76 -15.08
N GLU A 169 2.82 -10.32 -15.80
CA GLU A 169 2.74 -11.59 -16.51
C GLU A 169 3.36 -12.78 -15.72
N THR A 170 4.38 -12.55 -14.88
CA THR A 170 5.17 -13.60 -14.19
C THR A 170 4.92 -13.74 -12.69
N PHE A 171 4.08 -12.89 -12.08
CA PHE A 171 3.80 -12.90 -10.64
C PHE A 171 3.25 -14.18 -9.99
N PRO A 172 2.65 -15.18 -10.67
CA PRO A 172 2.22 -16.39 -9.96
C PRO A 172 3.38 -17.29 -9.46
N ASP A 173 4.62 -17.17 -9.97
CA ASP A 173 5.65 -18.22 -9.78
C ASP A 173 7.04 -17.77 -9.24
N ALA A 174 7.39 -16.48 -9.18
CA ALA A 174 8.73 -16.06 -8.73
C ALA A 174 8.77 -15.49 -7.29
N PRO A 175 9.84 -15.73 -6.50
CA PRO A 175 10.03 -15.17 -5.16
C PRO A 175 10.39 -13.67 -5.16
N GLU A 176 10.04 -12.96 -4.07
CA GLU A 176 10.23 -11.49 -3.88
C GLU A 176 11.65 -10.96 -4.19
N GLU A 177 12.69 -11.77 -3.94
CA GLU A 177 14.10 -11.40 -4.17
C GLU A 177 14.48 -11.36 -5.66
N GLU A 178 13.82 -12.18 -6.49
CA GLU A 178 14.05 -12.23 -7.93
C GLU A 178 13.52 -10.96 -8.61
N TYR A 179 12.36 -10.46 -8.16
CA TYR A 179 11.80 -9.19 -8.62
C TYR A 179 12.67 -7.98 -8.28
N LEU A 180 13.23 -7.94 -7.07
CA LEU A 180 14.15 -6.88 -6.69
C LEU A 180 15.39 -6.89 -7.59
N ARG A 181 15.95 -8.05 -7.93
CA ARG A 181 17.09 -8.14 -8.85
C ARG A 181 16.75 -7.63 -10.26
N GLU A 182 15.63 -8.04 -10.82
CA GLU A 182 15.23 -7.66 -12.18
C GLU A 182 14.83 -6.18 -12.32
N THR A 183 14.15 -5.63 -11.31
CA THR A 183 13.66 -4.24 -11.32
C THR A 183 14.78 -3.25 -11.04
N ILE A 184 15.73 -3.61 -10.18
CA ILE A 184 16.84 -2.74 -9.76
C ILE A 184 18.00 -2.78 -10.75
N ASN A 185 18.15 -3.88 -11.50
CA ASN A 185 19.26 -4.04 -12.43
C ASN A 185 18.78 -4.58 -13.79
N PRO A 186 18.11 -3.75 -14.60
CA PRO A 186 17.52 -4.18 -15.88
C PRO A 186 18.56 -4.63 -16.94
N GLY A 187 19.86 -4.55 -16.63
CA GLY A 187 20.96 -5.08 -17.45
C GLY A 187 21.75 -6.22 -16.80
N ALA A 188 21.24 -6.83 -15.72
CA ALA A 188 21.83 -8.04 -15.13
C ALA A 188 21.23 -9.34 -15.69
N VAL A 189 20.22 -9.23 -16.56
CA VAL A 189 19.69 -10.33 -17.37
C VAL A 189 20.19 -10.12 -18.79
N GLU A 190 21.50 -10.27 -18.94
CA GLU A 190 22.29 -10.74 -20.10
C GLU A 190 23.79 -10.48 -19.86
#